data_AF-A0A0S8A820-F1
#
_entry.id   AF-A0A0S8A820-F1
#
_cell.length_a   1.000
_cell.length_b   1.000
_cell.length_c   1.000
_cell.angle_alpha   90.00
_cell.angle_beta   90.00
_cell.angle_gamma   90.00
#
_symmetry.space_group_name_H-M   'P 1'
#
loop_
_entity.id
_entity.type
_entity.pdbx_description
1 polymer ?
#
loop_
_entity_poly.entity_id
_entity_poly.type
_entity_poly.pdbx_seq_one_letter_code
_entity_poly.pdbx_strand_id
1 'polypeptide(L)'
;MRTDDAADDIQQRLETLRRRKEDLAKQIVTLKKRGVSLGTADWRQGQSGEYLYIVPEDNKQPPEYIGTDKEEQQRALDRIARGQEVIEIRQQIAVVEKKIKAAQDELQQRSNSPSES
;
A
#
# COMPACT_ATOMS: atom_id res chain seq x y z
N MET A 1 8.81 37.55 18.23
CA MET A 1 8.91 36.87 16.93
C MET A 1 9.34 35.43 17.16
N ARG A 2 8.41 34.46 17.22
CA ARG A 2 8.70 33.01 17.33
C ARG A 2 7.62 32.11 16.71
N THR A 3 6.64 32.68 16.01
CA THR A 3 5.50 31.95 15.44
C THR A 3 5.76 31.44 14.01
N ASP A 4 6.62 32.11 13.24
CA ASP A 4 7.01 31.69 11.87
C ASP A 4 7.85 30.40 11.82
N ASP A 5 8.78 30.22 12.76
CA ASP A 5 9.74 29.11 12.77
C ASP A 5 9.06 27.73 12.91
N ALA A 6 8.05 27.66 13.77
CA ALA A 6 7.31 26.42 14.01
C ALA A 6 6.27 26.11 12.92
N ALA A 7 5.76 27.11 12.20
CA ALA A 7 4.92 26.88 11.03
C ALA A 7 5.73 26.38 9.83
N ASP A 8 6.94 26.91 9.65
CA ASP A 8 7.90 26.44 8.63
C ASP A 8 8.34 25.00 8.90
N ASP A 9 8.65 24.65 10.15
CA ASP A 9 8.98 23.27 10.54
C ASP A 9 7.87 22.27 10.18
N ILE A 10 6.61 22.61 10.48
CA ILE A 10 5.45 21.78 10.14
C ILE A 10 5.30 21.66 8.62
N GLN A 11 5.52 22.73 7.85
CA GLN A 11 5.50 22.70 6.38
C GLN A 11 6.59 21.77 5.82
N GLN A 12 7.83 21.86 6.32
CA GLN A 12 8.93 20.99 5.91
C GLN A 12 8.65 19.52 6.23
N ARG A 13 8.08 19.25 7.40
CA ARG A 13 7.66 17.91 7.82
C ARG A 13 6.54 17.36 6.93
N LEU A 14 5.58 18.20 6.54
CA LEU A 14 4.54 17.83 5.58
C LEU A 14 5.11 17.46 4.22
N GLU A 15 6.07 18.25 3.70
CA GLU A 15 6.72 17.94 2.43
C GLU A 15 7.46 16.61 2.49
N THR A 16 8.20 16.36 3.57
CA THR A 16 8.92 15.10 3.80
C THR A 16 7.96 13.90 3.83
N LEU A 17 6.84 14.02 4.55
CA LEU A 17 5.82 12.97 4.64
C LEU A 17 5.13 12.73 3.28
N ARG A 18 4.84 13.79 2.52
CA ARG A 18 4.28 13.67 1.16
C ARG A 18 5.23 12.95 0.21
N ARG A 19 6.50 13.34 0.17
CA ARG A 19 7.53 12.65 -0.62
C ARG A 19 7.65 11.18 -0.23
N ARG A 20 7.61 10.87 1.07
CA ARG A 20 7.64 9.48 1.55
C ARG A 20 6.42 8.68 1.09
N LYS A 21 5.22 9.27 1.11
CA LYS A 21 4.01 8.63 0.56
C LYS A 21 4.16 8.33 -0.94
N GLU A 22 4.68 9.28 -1.71
CA GLU A 22 4.92 9.08 -3.15
C GLU A 22 5.94 7.98 -3.44
N ASP A 23 7.03 7.93 -2.68
CA ASP A 23 8.03 6.86 -2.79
C ASP A 23 7.43 5.48 -2.53
N LEU A 24 6.66 5.33 -1.44
CA LEU A 24 5.95 4.09 -1.11
C LEU A 24 4.95 3.70 -2.21
N ALA A 25 4.23 4.66 -2.79
CA ALA A 25 3.33 4.41 -3.91
C ALA A 25 4.07 3.91 -5.16
N LYS A 26 5.26 4.45 -5.46
CA LYS A 26 6.13 3.97 -6.57
C LYS A 26 6.65 2.56 -6.31
N GLN A 27 6.94 2.20 -5.07
CA GLN A 27 7.34 0.84 -4.71
C GLN A 27 6.21 -0.18 -5.01
N ILE A 28 4.96 0.15 -4.69
CA ILE A 28 3.80 -0.70 -5.06
C ILE A 28 3.70 -0.88 -6.58
N VAL A 29 3.85 0.20 -7.36
CA VAL A 29 3.81 0.12 -8.83
C VAL A 29 4.95 -0.77 -9.35
N THR A 30 6.13 -0.67 -8.75
CA THR A 30 7.29 -1.50 -9.11
C THR A 30 7.04 -2.98 -8.82
N LEU A 31 6.49 -3.31 -7.65
CA LEU A 31 6.15 -4.69 -7.29
C LEU A 31 5.09 -5.26 -8.25
N LYS A 32 4.05 -4.49 -8.58
CA LYS A 32 3.05 -4.90 -9.57
C LYS A 32 3.67 -5.18 -10.94
N LYS A 33 4.61 -4.33 -11.40
CA LYS A 33 5.35 -4.56 -12.67
C LYS A 33 6.23 -5.80 -12.63
N ARG A 34 6.69 -6.22 -11.45
CA ARG A 34 7.44 -7.47 -11.25
C ARG A 34 6.55 -8.72 -11.16
N GLY A 35 5.24 -8.57 -11.41
CA GLY A 35 4.29 -9.68 -11.37
C GLY A 35 3.85 -10.06 -9.96
N VAL A 36 4.08 -9.20 -8.95
CA VAL A 36 3.50 -9.40 -7.62
C VAL A 36 1.99 -9.18 -7.70
N SER A 37 1.23 -10.20 -7.34
CA SER A 37 -0.23 -10.20 -7.38
C SER A 37 -0.80 -10.25 -5.97
N LEU A 38 -1.85 -9.49 -5.71
CA LEU A 38 -2.64 -9.62 -4.49
C LEU A 38 -3.81 -10.56 -4.78
N GLY A 39 -3.85 -11.68 -4.08
CA GLY A 39 -4.89 -12.67 -4.24
C GLY A 39 -4.70 -13.85 -3.32
N THR A 40 -5.69 -14.74 -3.33
CA THR A 40 -5.69 -15.98 -2.58
C THR A 40 -5.66 -17.17 -3.53
N ALA A 41 -4.96 -18.22 -3.12
CA ALA A 41 -4.99 -19.50 -3.81
C ALA A 41 -6.33 -20.20 -3.53
N ASP A 42 -7.02 -20.60 -4.60
CA ASP A 42 -8.24 -21.41 -4.56
C ASP A 42 -7.95 -22.75 -5.25
N TRP A 43 -7.75 -23.77 -4.41
CA TRP A 43 -7.44 -25.13 -4.85
C TRP A 43 -8.73 -25.89 -5.15
N ARG A 44 -8.75 -26.59 -6.28
CA ARG A 44 -9.91 -27.37 -6.71
C ARG A 44 -9.48 -28.72 -7.23
N GLN A 45 -10.35 -29.71 -7.03
CA GLN A 45 -10.11 -31.07 -7.48
C GLN A 45 -10.93 -31.37 -8.74
N GLY A 46 -10.31 -31.98 -9.73
CA GLY A 46 -10.95 -32.41 -10.98
C GLY A 46 -10.56 -33.82 -11.37
N GLN A 47 -11.07 -34.27 -12.52
CA GLN A 47 -10.78 -35.60 -13.05
C GLN A 47 -9.29 -35.84 -13.31
N SER A 48 -8.54 -34.79 -13.68
CA SER A 48 -7.10 -34.86 -13.96
C SER A 48 -6.20 -34.55 -12.75
N GLY A 49 -6.78 -34.43 -11.56
CA GLY A 49 -6.06 -34.06 -10.33
C GLY A 49 -6.40 -32.68 -9.80
N GLU A 50 -5.54 -32.16 -8.93
CA GLU A 50 -5.71 -30.86 -8.27
C GLU A 50 -5.19 -29.72 -9.16
N TYR A 51 -6.04 -28.71 -9.36
CA TYR A 51 -5.73 -27.50 -10.12
C TYR A 51 -5.93 -26.24 -9.27
N LEU A 52 -5.22 -25.18 -9.64
CA LEU A 52 -5.19 -23.92 -8.89
C LEU A 52 -5.88 -22.80 -9.67
N TYR A 53 -6.63 -21.99 -8.94
CA TYR A 53 -7.04 -20.65 -9.32
C TYR A 53 -6.40 -19.61 -8.40
N ILE A 54 -6.02 -18.46 -8.93
CA ILE A 54 -5.68 -17.28 -8.13
C ILE A 54 -6.86 -16.32 -8.16
N VAL A 55 -7.48 -16.11 -7.00
CA VAL A 55 -8.58 -15.16 -6.83
C VAL A 55 -8.00 -13.81 -6.41
N PRO A 56 -8.12 -12.75 -7.23
CA PRO A 56 -7.53 -11.46 -6.92
C PRO A 56 -8.26 -10.77 -5.76
N GLU A 57 -7.53 -10.12 -4.86
CA GLU A 57 -8.07 -9.47 -3.65
C GLU A 57 -9.18 -8.44 -3.95
N ASP A 58 -9.01 -7.67 -5.02
CA ASP A 58 -9.92 -6.59 -5.37
C ASP A 58 -11.26 -7.10 -5.95
N ASN A 59 -11.39 -8.42 -6.23
CA ASN A 59 -12.55 -9.08 -6.86
C ASN A 59 -13.07 -8.45 -8.17
N LYS A 60 -12.45 -7.37 -8.66
CA LYS A 60 -12.76 -6.72 -9.94
C LYS A 60 -12.20 -7.46 -11.14
N GLN A 61 -11.23 -8.33 -10.91
CA GLN A 61 -10.65 -9.20 -11.93
C GLN A 61 -11.18 -10.62 -11.74
N PRO A 62 -11.46 -11.35 -12.84
CA PRO A 62 -11.83 -12.74 -12.73
C PRO A 62 -10.68 -13.58 -12.14
N PRO A 63 -10.99 -14.71 -11.48
CA PRO A 63 -9.95 -15.65 -11.05
C PRO A 63 -9.07 -16.10 -12.21
N GLU A 64 -7.75 -16.10 -12.01
CA GLU A 64 -6.77 -16.60 -12.97
C GLU A 64 -6.66 -18.13 -12.83
N TYR A 65 -6.93 -18.87 -13.91
CA TYR A 65 -6.72 -20.33 -13.93
C TYR A 65 -5.25 -20.64 -14.18
N ILE A 66 -4.62 -21.39 -13.26
CA ILE A 66 -3.22 -21.82 -13.36
C ILE A 66 -3.11 -23.27 -13.85
N GLY A 67 -4.12 -24.09 -13.60
CA GLY A 67 -4.12 -25.50 -14.01
C GLY A 67 -3.44 -26.43 -13.03
N THR A 68 -3.04 -27.61 -13.50
CA THR A 68 -2.50 -28.74 -12.70
C THR A 68 -0.97 -28.79 -12.65
N ASP A 69 -0.28 -27.94 -13.42
CA ASP A 69 1.18 -27.93 -13.48
C ASP A 69 1.78 -27.41 -12.17
N LYS A 70 2.67 -28.19 -11.55
CA LYS A 70 3.22 -27.88 -10.22
C LYS A 70 4.20 -26.71 -10.25
N GLU A 71 4.92 -26.50 -11.35
CA GLU A 71 5.82 -25.35 -11.48
C GLU A 71 5.05 -24.05 -11.67
N GLU A 72 4.02 -24.04 -12.51
CA GLU A 72 3.14 -22.89 -12.70
C GLU A 72 2.37 -22.57 -11.41
N GLN A 73 1.86 -23.59 -10.71
CA GLN A 73 1.25 -23.45 -9.39
C GLN A 73 2.22 -22.78 -8.42
N GLN A 74 3.45 -23.28 -8.31
CA GLN A 74 4.44 -22.72 -7.38
C GLN A 74 4.78 -21.28 -7.75
N ARG A 75 4.99 -20.96 -9.04
CA ARG A 75 5.23 -19.57 -9.48
C ARG A 75 4.05 -18.65 -9.15
N ALA A 76 2.82 -19.13 -9.27
CA ALA A 76 1.63 -18.37 -8.88
C ALA A 76 1.56 -18.14 -7.37
N LEU A 77 1.89 -19.15 -6.57
CA LEU A 77 1.99 -19.03 -5.12
C LEU A 77 3.09 -18.05 -4.69
N ASP A 78 4.26 -18.08 -5.32
CA ASP A 78 5.34 -17.13 -5.07
C ASP A 78 4.92 -15.68 -5.40
N ARG A 79 4.15 -15.48 -6.49
CA ARG A 79 3.60 -14.16 -6.84
C ARG A 79 2.67 -13.60 -5.77
N ILE A 80 1.80 -14.44 -5.19
CA ILE A 80 0.88 -14.02 -4.11
C ILE A 80 1.57 -13.88 -2.76
N ALA A 81 2.58 -14.72 -2.47
CA ALA A 81 3.35 -14.65 -1.23
C ALA A 81 4.10 -13.30 -1.15
N ARG A 82 4.66 -12.84 -2.27
CA ARG A 82 5.25 -11.49 -2.39
C ARG A 82 4.20 -10.38 -2.30
N GLY A 83 2.91 -10.70 -2.45
CA GLY A 83 1.80 -9.77 -2.22
C GLY A 83 1.79 -9.20 -0.80
N GLN A 84 2.34 -9.93 0.18
CA GLN A 84 2.50 -9.43 1.55
C GLN A 84 3.31 -8.13 1.60
N GLU A 85 4.37 -8.00 0.79
CA GLU A 85 5.17 -6.77 0.70
C GLU A 85 4.30 -5.58 0.27
N VAL A 86 3.33 -5.79 -0.63
CA VAL A 86 2.39 -4.76 -1.06
C VAL A 86 1.44 -4.37 0.08
N ILE A 87 0.99 -5.33 0.89
CA ILE A 87 0.14 -5.07 2.06
C ILE A 87 0.90 -4.23 3.09
N GLU A 88 2.16 -4.58 3.38
CA GLU A 88 3.01 -3.83 4.32
C GLU A 88 3.24 -2.40 3.84
N ILE A 89 3.53 -2.19 2.55
CA ILE A 89 3.71 -0.85 1.99
C ILE A 89 2.40 -0.05 2.06
N ARG A 90 1.24 -0.67 1.81
CA ARG A 90 -0.07 -0.02 1.97
C ARG A 90 -0.32 0.41 3.43
N GLN A 91 0.04 -0.42 4.40
CA GLN A 91 -0.05 -0.07 5.82
C GLN A 91 0.87 1.11 6.16
N GLN A 92 2.09 1.14 5.63
CA GLN A 92 3.00 2.27 5.79
C GLN A 92 2.42 3.55 5.19
N ILE A 93 1.81 3.48 4.00
CA ILE A 93 1.10 4.63 3.39
C ILE A 93 0.00 5.13 4.33
N ALA A 94 -0.85 4.24 4.86
CA ALA A 94 -1.92 4.64 5.78
C ALA A 94 -1.39 5.32 7.05
N VAL A 95 -0.26 4.86 7.58
CA VAL A 95 0.42 5.51 8.72
C VAL A 95 0.94 6.89 8.33
N VAL A 96 1.55 7.03 7.16
CA VAL A 96 2.04 8.32 6.65
C VAL A 96 0.88 9.29 6.43
N GLU A 97 -0.24 8.84 5.88
CA GLU A 97 -1.45 9.67 5.69
C GLU A 97 -2.01 10.19 7.02
N LYS A 98 -2.05 9.34 8.05
CA LYS A 98 -2.42 9.78 9.41
C LYS A 98 -1.47 10.86 9.93
N LYS A 99 -0.16 10.72 9.71
CA LYS A 99 0.84 11.74 10.10
C LYS A 99 0.68 13.04 9.31
N ILE A 100 0.40 12.97 8.01
CA ILE A 100 0.11 14.15 7.17
C ILE A 100 -1.11 14.88 7.74
N LYS A 101 -2.20 14.16 8.00
CA LYS A 101 -3.42 14.76 8.56
C LYS A 101 -3.14 15.43 9.91
N ALA A 102 -2.44 14.76 10.82
CA ALA A 102 -2.09 15.33 12.12
C ALA A 102 -1.27 16.62 11.99
N ALA A 103 -0.28 16.66 11.09
CA ALA A 103 0.52 17.87 10.84
C ALA A 103 -0.30 18.99 10.18
N GLN A 104 -1.28 18.65 9.32
CA GLN A 104 -2.22 19.65 8.76
C GLN A 104 -3.15 20.23 9.83
N ASP A 105 -3.70 19.39 10.71
CA ASP A 105 -4.51 19.82 11.86
C ASP A 105 -3.70 20.74 12.79
N GLU A 106 -2.45 20.40 13.10
CA GLU A 106 -1.55 21.23 13.92
C GLU A 106 -1.27 22.59 13.27
N LEU A 107 -1.04 22.63 11.96
CA LEU A 107 -0.87 23.88 11.21
C LEU A 107 -2.15 24.74 11.27
N GLN A 108 -3.31 24.13 11.07
CA GLN A 108 -4.60 24.81 11.09
C GLN A 108 -4.96 25.34 12.49
N GLN A 109 -4.69 24.58 13.55
CA GLN A 109 -4.89 25.02 14.93
C GLN A 109 -4.02 26.23 15.28
N ARG A 110 -2.79 26.28 14.77
CA ARG A 110 -1.90 27.44 14.92
C ARG A 110 -2.39 28.67 14.15
N SER A 111 -2.94 28.48 12.96
CA SER A 111 -3.53 29.58 12.19
C SER A 111 -4.83 30.11 12.81
N ASN A 112 -5.60 29.26 13.51
CA ASN A 112 -6.90 29.59 14.11
C ASN A 112 -6.84 29.90 15.61
N SER A 113 -5.68 29.83 16.26
CA SER A 113 -5.52 30.31 17.64
C SER A 113 -5.25 31.81 17.58
N PRO A 114 -6.24 32.70 17.80
CA PRO A 114 -5.95 34.10 18.00
C PRO A 114 -5.04 34.19 19.21
N SER A 115 -3.97 34.96 19.10
CA SER A 115 -3.19 35.40 20.26
C SER A 115 -4.17 35.95 21.30
N GLU A 116 -4.43 35.21 22.38
CA GLU A 116 -5.04 35.81 23.57
C GLU A 116 -4.03 36.84 24.07
N SER A 117 -4.40 38.11 23.95
CA SER A 117 -3.70 39.29 24.46
C SER A 117 -4.72 40.19 25.13
#